data_AF-A0A7X3P7B0-F1
#
_entry.id   AF-A0A7X3P7B0-F1
#
_cell.length_a   1.000
_cell.length_b   1.000
_cell.length_c   1.000
_cell.angle_alpha   90.00
_cell.angle_beta   90.00
_cell.angle_gamma   90.00
#
_symmetry.space_group_name_H-M   'P 1'
#
loop_
_entity.id
_entity.type
_entity.pdbx_description
1 polymer ?
#
loop_
_entity_poly.entity_id
_entity_poly.type
_entity_poly.pdbx_seq_one_letter_code
_entity_poly.pdbx_strand_id
1 'polypeptide(L)' 'MKSTAAVTEGTDAVFTVTADAAPAAELPVSLTVADAPNADFVSSTSQGSGKSVTIQAGQTTADATGNDA' A
#
# COMPACT_ATOMS: atom_id res chain seq x y z
N MET A 1 -9.61 3.75 -9.03
CA MET A 1 -10.60 3.17 -8.10
C MET A 1 -10.22 3.62 -6.69
N LYS A 2 -11.17 4.13 -5.90
CA LYS A 2 -10.92 4.48 -4.49
C LYS A 2 -11.46 3.33 -3.66
N SER A 3 -10.58 2.56 -3.02
CA SER A 3 -10.99 1.52 -2.09
C SER A 3 -11.76 2.19 -0.94
N THR A 4 -12.96 1.69 -0.63
CA THR A 4 -13.83 2.18 0.45
C THR A 4 -13.70 1.35 1.72
N ALA A 5 -12.60 0.59 1.88
CA ALA A 5 -12.36 -0.17 3.09
C ALA A 5 -12.18 0.79 4.27
N ALA A 6 -12.98 0.61 5.32
CA ALA A 6 -12.80 1.34 6.57
C ALA A 6 -11.46 0.89 7.20
N VAL A 7 -10.62 1.85 7.57
CA VAL A 7 -9.42 1.59 8.36
C VAL A 7 -9.81 1.71 9.83
N THR A 8 -9.45 0.70 10.63
CA THR A 8 -9.64 0.76 12.09
C THR A 8 -8.35 1.30 12.71
N GLU A 9 -8.47 2.30 13.58
CA GLU A 9 -7.30 2.84 14.29
C GLU A 9 -6.60 1.76 15.13
N GLY A 10 -5.27 1.79 15.15
CA GLY A 10 -4.44 0.79 15.84
C GLY A 10 -4.34 -0.56 15.12
N THR A 11 -4.70 -0.62 13.84
CA THR A 11 -4.51 -1.81 12.99
C THR A 11 -3.87 -1.41 11.66
N ASP A 12 -3.14 -2.35 11.05
CA ASP A 12 -2.52 -2.16 9.74
C ASP A 12 -3.53 -1.67 8.68
N ALA A 13 -3.18 -0.58 8.00
CA ALA A 13 -3.88 -0.18 6.78
C ALA A 13 -3.39 -1.01 5.59
N VAL A 14 -4.31 -1.51 4.76
CA VAL A 14 -3.98 -2.27 3.55
C VAL A 14 -4.34 -1.49 2.30
N PHE A 15 -3.38 -1.36 1.38
CA PHE A 15 -3.54 -0.73 0.08
C PHE A 15 -3.41 -1.79 -1.02
N THR A 16 -4.47 -2.00 -1.80
CA THR A 16 -4.40 -2.84 -3.00
C THR A 16 -3.92 -2.02 -4.18
N VAL A 17 -2.79 -2.40 -4.76
CA VAL A 17 -2.28 -1.85 -6.03
C VAL A 17 -2.79 -2.72 -7.17
N THR A 18 -3.34 -2.09 -8.20
CA THR A 18 -3.88 -2.78 -9.38
C THR A 18 -3.14 -2.35 -10.64
N ALA A 19 -2.68 -3.32 -11.42
CA ALA A 19 -2.22 -3.13 -12.80
C ALA A 19 -3.39 -3.37 -13.77
N ASP A 20 -3.54 -2.49 -14.75
CA ASP A 20 -4.44 -2.74 -15.88
C ASP A 20 -3.70 -3.55 -16.94
N ALA A 21 -4.22 -4.76 -17.19
CA ALA A 21 -3.52 -5.93 -17.71
C ALA A 21 -2.40 -6.48 -16.80
N ALA A 22 -2.26 -7.81 -16.79
CA ALA A 22 -1.20 -8.48 -16.03
C ALA A 22 0.17 -8.21 -16.68
N PRO A 23 1.20 -7.83 -15.90
CA PRO A 23 2.53 -7.63 -16.44
C PRO A 23 3.14 -8.97 -16.84
N ALA A 24 3.92 -8.96 -17.91
CA ALA A 24 4.60 -10.16 -18.42
C ALA A 24 5.83 -10.56 -17.57
N ALA A 25 6.29 -9.68 -16.69
CA ALA A 25 7.38 -9.87 -15.74
C ALA A 25 7.00 -9.25 -14.39
N GLU A 26 7.78 -9.53 -13.35
CA GLU A 26 7.58 -8.86 -12.05
C GLU A 26 7.63 -7.33 -12.21
N LEU A 27 6.63 -6.66 -11.63
CA LEU A 27 6.53 -5.21 -11.62
C LEU A 27 6.69 -4.69 -10.18
N PRO A 28 7.90 -4.24 -9.79
CA PRO A 28 8.11 -3.59 -8.51
C PRO A 28 7.46 -2.20 -8.51
N VAL A 29 6.67 -1.92 -7.48
CA VAL A 29 5.97 -0.65 -7.27
C VAL A 29 6.47 -0.03 -5.98
N SER A 30 7.04 1.17 -6.08
CA SER A 30 7.46 1.97 -4.92
C SER A 30 6.34 2.89 -4.47
N LEU A 31 6.11 2.94 -3.17
CA LEU A 31 5.06 3.71 -2.52
C LEU A 31 5.67 4.66 -1.49
N THR A 32 5.04 5.82 -1.36
CA THR A 32 5.26 6.73 -0.23
C THR A 32 3.93 6.89 0.49
N VAL A 33 3.93 6.61 1.78
CA VAL A 33 2.75 6.79 2.64
C VAL A 33 3.00 8.03 3.50
N ALA A 34 2.06 8.97 3.52
CA ALA A 34 2.23 10.24 4.22
C ALA A 34 0.93 10.69 4.89
N ASP A 35 1.07 11.42 5.99
CA ASP A 35 -0.05 12.00 6.72
C ASP A 35 -0.77 13.06 5.91
N ALA A 36 -2.08 13.12 6.08
CA ALA A 36 -2.84 14.31 5.79
C ALA A 36 -2.63 15.35 6.91
N PRO A 37 -2.88 16.65 6.66
CA PRO A 37 -2.85 17.64 7.72
C PRO A 37 -3.79 17.27 8.87
N ASN A 38 -3.29 17.29 10.11
CA ASN A 38 -3.99 16.89 11.34
C ASN A 38 -4.35 15.39 11.42
N ALA A 39 -3.62 14.53 10.71
CA ALA A 39 -3.62 13.07 10.92
C ALA A 39 -2.34 12.63 11.64
N ASP A 40 -2.37 11.41 12.20
CA ASP A 40 -1.23 10.78 12.86
C ASP A 40 -1.23 9.26 12.57
N PHE A 41 -0.05 8.67 12.46
CA PHE A 41 0.12 7.21 12.45
C PHE A 41 0.48 6.74 13.86
N VAL A 42 0.05 5.53 14.24
CA VAL A 42 0.46 4.98 15.54
C VAL A 42 1.97 4.66 15.52
N SER A 43 2.49 4.17 14.39
CA SER A 43 3.90 3.86 14.18
C SER A 43 4.53 4.70 13.07
N SER A 44 5.66 5.35 13.35
CA SER A 44 6.44 6.06 12.31
C SER A 44 7.00 5.13 11.23
N THR A 45 6.97 3.80 11.46
CA THR A 45 7.32 2.79 10.46
C THR A 45 6.21 2.54 9.44
N SER A 46 4.98 3.00 9.69
CA SER A 46 3.83 2.89 8.77
C SER A 46 3.87 3.91 7.64
N GLN A 47 4.59 5.01 7.85
CA GLN A 47 4.70 6.13 6.92
C GLN A 47 6.09 6.17 6.24
N GLY A 48 6.28 7.19 5.41
CA GLY A 48 7.54 7.47 4.72
C GLY A 48 7.69 6.78 3.36
N SER A 49 8.83 7.06 2.73
CA SER A 49 9.27 6.45 1.48
C SER A 49 9.90 5.07 1.74
N GLY A 50 10.01 4.26 0.69
CA GLY A 50 10.66 2.93 0.77
C GLY A 50 9.69 1.78 1.02
N LYS A 51 8.38 2.05 1.06
CA LYS A 51 7.36 1.01 0.94
C LYS A 51 7.41 0.46 -0.49
N SER A 52 7.43 -0.86 -0.65
CA SER A 52 7.39 -1.48 -1.97
C SER A 52 6.47 -2.69 -1.98
N VAL A 53 5.87 -2.93 -3.13
CA VAL A 53 5.09 -4.13 -3.41
C VAL A 53 5.40 -4.60 -4.81
N THR A 54 5.49 -5.91 -5.00
CA THR A 54 5.74 -6.50 -6.33
C THR A 54 4.46 -7.10 -6.85
N ILE A 55 3.98 -6.61 -8.00
CA ILE A 55 2.96 -7.31 -8.77
C ILE A 55 3.67 -8.42 -9.54
N GLN A 56 3.37 -9.66 -9.19
CA GLN A 56 3.96 -10.84 -9.81
C GLN A 56 3.56 -10.96 -11.28
N ALA A 57 4.42 -11.57 -12.10
CA ALA A 57 4.10 -11.82 -13.50
C ALA A 57 2.79 -12.61 -13.63
N GLY A 58 1.90 -12.18 -14.52
CA GLY A 58 0.58 -12.82 -14.69
C GLY A 58 -0.47 -12.42 -13.65
N GLN A 59 -0.12 -11.67 -12.60
CA GLN A 59 -1.07 -11.15 -11.61
C GLN A 59 -1.43 -9.69 -11.91
N THR A 60 -2.63 -9.27 -11.52
CA THR A 60 -3.06 -7.87 -11.68
C THR A 60 -3.09 -7.10 -10.37
N THR A 61 -2.90 -7.76 -9.23
CA THR A 61 -3.03 -7.15 -7.92
C THR A 61 -1.92 -7.57 -6.98
N ALA A 62 -1.52 -6.66 -6.11
CA ALA A 62 -0.73 -6.96 -4.93
C ALA A 62 -1.12 -6.01 -3.79
N ASP A 63 -1.11 -6.53 -2.57
CA ASP A 63 -1.43 -5.75 -1.37
C ASP A 63 -0.16 -5.23 -0.72
N ALA A 64 -0.15 -3.94 -0.41
CA ALA A 64 0.87 -3.28 0.39
C ALA A 64 0.28 -2.97 1.76
N THR A 65 0.96 -3.38 2.84
CA THR A 65 0.62 -2.95 4.19
C THR A 65 1.32 -1.63 4.50
N GLY A 66 0.55 -0.62 4.92
CA GLY A 66 1.08 0.50 5.67
C GLY A 66 1.34 0.01 7.08
N ASN A 67 2.55 -0.54 7.30
CA ASN A 67 2.95 -1.30 8.48
C ASN A 67 2.74 -0.51 9.80
N ASP A 68 1.58 -0.64 10.42
CA ASP A 68 1.23 -0.16 11.77
C ASP A 68 1.32 -1.33 12.74
N ALA A 69 2.57 -1.72 13.01
CA ALA A 69 2.95 -2.56 14.13
C ALA A 69 3.67 -1.73 15.20
#